data_AF-A0A7J4T3E0-F1
#
_entry.id   AF-A0A7J4T3E0-F1
#
_cell.length_a   1.000
_cell.length_b   1.000
_cell.length_c   1.000
_cell.angle_alpha   90.00
_cell.angle_beta   90.00
_cell.angle_gamma   90.00
#
_symmetry.space_group_name_H-M   'P 1'
#
loop_
_entity.id
_entity.type
_entity.pdbx_description
1 polymer ?
#
loop_
_entity_poly.entity_id
_entity_poly.type
_entity_poly.pdbx_seq_one_letter_code
_entity_poly.pdbx_strand_id
1 'polypeptide(L)'
;MLANVEERIHDENLDGDIEMSWNAFRSALAEAGKDVVSIEHIRMHLQKHLALIGRSIDESIHEAKVIAFVASLFLTHRGYASVSQDMGTNGDIYLQDLWPKTLTYEQISDSIEEKKKDHSSDESVTHLSRRANLMASKSTSEVLAELDEWLVE
;
A
#
# COMPACT_ATOMS: atom_id res chain seq x y z
N MET A 1 -0.44 31.08 1.12
CA MET A 1 -1.43 30.48 2.06
C MET A 1 -1.30 28.96 2.01
N LEU A 2 -0.16 28.41 2.45
CA LEU A 2 0.05 26.95 2.59
C LEU A 2 0.33 26.56 4.05
N ALA A 3 0.34 27.55 4.96
CA ALA A 3 0.71 27.36 6.37
C ALA A 3 -0.42 26.72 7.22
N ASN A 4 -1.65 26.62 6.71
CA ASN A 4 -2.79 26.15 7.51
C ASN A 4 -3.07 24.65 7.39
N VAL A 5 -2.29 23.92 6.60
CA VAL A 5 -2.47 22.47 6.39
C VAL A 5 -1.60 21.67 7.36
N GLU A 6 -0.38 22.13 7.66
CA GLU A 6 0.53 21.47 8.60
C GLU A 6 0.05 21.53 10.06
N GLU A 7 -0.58 22.64 10.48
CA GLU A 7 -1.05 22.82 11.87
C GLU A 7 -2.35 22.07 12.20
N ARG A 8 -3.11 21.59 11.20
CA ARG A 8 -4.35 20.82 11.40
C ARG A 8 -4.15 19.31 11.42
N ILE A 9 -2.97 18.82 11.07
CA ILE A 9 -2.66 17.38 10.91
C ILE A 9 -2.37 16.67 12.26
N HIS A 10 -2.13 17.42 13.35
CA HIS A 10 -1.61 16.84 14.58
C HIS A 10 -2.63 16.23 15.57
N ASP A 11 -3.91 16.06 15.18
CA ASP A 11 -4.93 15.37 15.99
C ASP A 11 -5.88 14.46 15.18
N GLU A 12 -5.61 14.21 13.89
CA GLU A 12 -6.43 13.30 13.08
C GLU A 12 -5.96 11.85 13.29
N ASN A 13 -6.86 10.99 13.77
CA ASN A 13 -6.63 9.55 13.94
C ASN A 13 -6.54 8.86 12.58
N LEU A 14 -5.42 9.09 11.87
CA LEU A 14 -5.19 8.62 10.52
C LEU A 14 -5.34 7.10 10.38
N ASP A 15 -4.83 6.33 11.36
CA ASP A 15 -5.00 4.87 11.33
C ASP A 15 -6.45 4.46 11.55
N GLY A 16 -7.20 5.18 12.39
CA GLY A 16 -8.65 5.00 12.53
C GLY A 16 -9.42 5.29 11.23
N ASP A 17 -9.01 6.31 10.48
CA ASP A 17 -9.63 6.64 9.18
C ASP A 17 -9.33 5.58 8.12
N ILE A 18 -8.11 5.02 8.12
CA ILE A 18 -7.72 3.91 7.24
C ILE A 18 -8.51 2.65 7.60
N GLU A 19 -8.65 2.33 8.88
CA GLU A 19 -9.44 1.20 9.35
C GLU A 19 -10.93 1.37 8.99
N MET A 20 -11.52 2.55 9.24
CA MET A 20 -12.89 2.87 8.85
C MET A 20 -13.10 2.65 7.35
N SER A 21 -12.16 3.14 6.53
CA SER A 21 -12.24 3.02 5.09
C SER A 21 -12.07 1.58 4.60
N TRP A 22 -11.20 0.80 5.25
CA TRP A 22 -11.08 -0.63 4.98
C TRP A 22 -12.37 -1.37 5.32
N ASN A 23 -13.00 -1.07 6.46
CA ASN A 23 -14.29 -1.64 6.86
C ASN A 23 -15.42 -1.29 5.87
N ALA A 24 -15.46 -0.04 5.39
CA ALA A 24 -16.40 0.39 4.36
C ALA A 24 -16.17 -0.36 3.03
N PHE A 25 -14.91 -0.55 2.64
CA PHE A 25 -14.52 -1.33 1.47
C PHE A 25 -14.95 -2.81 1.59
N ARG A 26 -14.68 -3.48 2.72
CA ARG A 26 -15.12 -4.86 2.98
C ARG A 26 -16.64 -5.00 2.97
N SER A 27 -17.34 -4.02 3.53
CA SER A 27 -18.81 -3.99 3.52
C SER A 27 -19.35 -3.89 2.09
N ALA A 28 -18.76 -3.02 1.26
CA ALA A 28 -19.14 -2.87 -0.14
C ALA A 28 -18.89 -4.16 -0.95
N LEU A 29 -17.77 -4.84 -0.73
CA LEU A 29 -17.46 -6.13 -1.35
C LEU A 29 -18.48 -7.21 -0.96
N ALA A 30 -18.79 -7.30 0.34
CA ALA A 30 -19.76 -8.25 0.87
C ALA A 30 -21.16 -8.00 0.30
N GLU A 31 -21.60 -6.74 0.20
CA GLU A 31 -22.88 -6.35 -0.40
C GLU A 31 -22.92 -6.67 -1.90
N ALA A 32 -21.82 -6.45 -2.62
CA ALA A 32 -21.73 -6.73 -4.05
C ALA A 32 -21.57 -8.23 -4.39
N GLY A 33 -21.10 -9.05 -3.44
CA GLY A 33 -20.78 -10.46 -3.66
C GLY A 33 -19.60 -10.67 -4.63
N LYS A 34 -18.67 -9.70 -4.70
CA LYS A 34 -17.54 -9.68 -5.63
C LYS A 34 -16.25 -9.33 -4.89
N ASP A 35 -15.11 -9.62 -5.52
CA ASP A 35 -13.77 -9.22 -5.06
C ASP A 35 -13.38 -7.81 -5.54
N VAL A 36 -14.20 -7.16 -6.36
CA VAL A 36 -13.98 -5.81 -6.91
C VAL A 36 -15.24 -4.95 -6.78
N VAL A 37 -15.05 -3.69 -6.39
CA VAL A 37 -16.13 -2.68 -6.24
C VAL A 37 -15.67 -1.30 -6.70
N SER A 38 -16.60 -0.45 -7.12
CA SER A 38 -16.29 0.93 -7.47
C SER A 38 -16.06 1.80 -6.22
N ILE A 39 -15.24 2.85 -6.35
CA ILE A 39 -15.08 3.87 -5.30
C ILE A 39 -16.42 4.49 -4.92
N GLU A 40 -17.33 4.64 -5.88
CA GLU A 40 -18.68 5.14 -5.63
C GLU A 40 -19.45 4.24 -4.66
N HIS A 41 -19.29 2.92 -4.77
CA HIS A 41 -19.92 1.98 -3.84
C HIS A 41 -19.37 2.16 -2.42
N ILE A 42 -18.04 2.25 -2.29
CA ILE A 42 -17.36 2.49 -1.01
C ILE A 42 -17.80 3.82 -0.39
N ARG A 43 -17.93 4.87 -1.21
CA ARG A 43 -18.43 6.19 -0.80
C ARG A 43 -19.80 6.09 -0.14
N MET A 44 -20.72 5.28 -0.67
CA MET A 44 -22.04 5.10 -0.07
C MET A 44 -21.97 4.49 1.34
N HIS A 45 -21.05 3.55 1.58
CA HIS A 45 -20.84 2.99 2.92
C HIS A 45 -20.22 4.02 3.88
N LEU A 46 -19.23 4.79 3.42
CA LEU A 46 -18.63 5.86 4.21
C LEU A 46 -19.65 6.94 4.57
N GLN A 47 -20.48 7.37 3.62
CA GLN A 47 -21.54 8.35 3.86
C GLN A 47 -22.54 7.87 4.92
N LYS A 48 -22.96 6.59 4.85
CA LYS A 48 -23.82 5.99 5.87
C LYS A 48 -23.15 6.03 7.24
N HIS A 49 -21.85 5.70 7.31
CA HIS A 49 -21.10 5.74 8.56
C HIS A 49 -20.98 7.16 9.14
N LEU A 50 -20.64 8.16 8.31
CA LEU A 50 -20.55 9.56 8.72
C LEU A 50 -21.89 10.10 9.25
N ALA A 51 -23.00 9.73 8.63
CA ALA A 51 -24.33 10.10 9.11
C ALA A 51 -24.65 9.49 10.49
N LEU A 52 -24.20 8.25 10.76
CA LEU A 52 -24.40 7.59 12.05
C LEU A 52 -23.63 8.26 13.19
N ILE A 53 -22.46 8.83 12.91
CA ILE A 53 -21.67 9.58 13.91
C ILE A 53 -22.13 11.04 14.05
N GLY A 54 -23.25 11.42 13.42
CA GLY A 54 -23.90 12.71 13.63
C GLY A 54 -23.46 13.83 12.69
N ARG A 55 -22.75 13.53 11.59
CA ARG A 55 -22.49 14.51 10.54
C ARG A 55 -23.78 14.87 9.81
N SER A 56 -23.87 16.12 9.33
CA SER A 56 -25.02 16.51 8.50
C SER A 56 -25.01 15.74 7.18
N ILE A 57 -26.16 15.68 6.50
CA ILE A 57 -26.29 14.96 5.22
C ILE A 57 -25.35 15.56 4.16
N ASP A 58 -25.29 16.90 4.09
CA ASP A 58 -24.48 17.61 3.09
C ASP A 58 -22.97 17.45 3.34
N GLU A 59 -22.54 17.55 4.60
CA GLU A 59 -21.15 17.27 4.99
C GLU A 59 -20.78 15.81 4.70
N SER A 60 -21.65 14.86 5.04
CA SER A 60 -21.41 13.43 4.83
C SER A 60 -21.21 13.08 3.35
N ILE A 61 -21.94 13.74 2.43
CA ILE A 61 -21.80 13.52 0.98
C ILE A 61 -20.42 13.99 0.50
N HIS A 62 -20.03 15.21 0.87
CA HIS A 62 -18.78 15.81 0.42
C HIS A 62 -17.57 15.11 1.06
N GLU A 63 -17.60 14.88 2.37
CA GLU A 63 -16.52 14.20 3.10
C GLU A 63 -16.35 12.76 2.63
N ALA A 64 -17.43 11.99 2.46
CA ALA A 64 -17.31 10.60 2.03
C ALA A 64 -16.63 10.46 0.66
N LYS A 65 -16.84 11.41 -0.27
CA LYS A 65 -16.19 11.39 -1.58
C LYS A 65 -14.67 11.58 -1.45
N VAL A 66 -14.25 12.55 -0.65
CA VAL A 66 -12.82 12.82 -0.41
C VAL A 66 -12.18 11.66 0.32
N ILE A 67 -12.82 11.17 1.38
CA ILE A 67 -12.34 10.04 2.19
C ILE A 67 -12.21 8.78 1.32
N ALA A 68 -13.23 8.43 0.52
CA ALA A 68 -13.16 7.26 -0.35
C ALA A 68 -11.97 7.33 -1.33
N PHE A 69 -11.72 8.51 -1.88
CA PHE A 69 -10.62 8.72 -2.81
C PHE A 69 -9.25 8.64 -2.10
N VAL A 70 -9.06 9.37 -1.01
CA VAL A 70 -7.82 9.33 -0.22
C VAL A 70 -7.55 7.94 0.33
N ALA A 71 -8.57 7.26 0.84
CA ALA A 71 -8.47 5.89 1.31
C ALA A 71 -8.08 4.92 0.21
N SER A 72 -8.60 5.08 -1.02
CA SER A 72 -8.18 4.25 -2.15
C SER A 72 -6.68 4.32 -2.40
N LEU A 73 -6.07 5.51 -2.27
CA LEU A 73 -4.63 5.70 -2.39
C LEU A 73 -3.88 4.99 -1.26
N PHE A 74 -4.33 5.13 -0.01
CA PHE A 74 -3.69 4.48 1.13
C PHE A 74 -3.81 2.95 1.11
N LEU A 75 -5.01 2.43 0.84
CA LEU A 75 -5.27 0.99 0.75
C LEU A 75 -4.46 0.36 -0.36
N THR A 76 -4.32 1.06 -1.50
CA THR A 76 -3.48 0.60 -2.60
C THR A 76 -1.99 0.67 -2.24
N HIS A 77 -1.54 1.81 -1.72
CA HIS A 77 -0.13 2.03 -1.36
C HIS A 77 0.37 1.05 -0.29
N ARG A 78 -0.45 0.76 0.71
CA ARG A 78 -0.11 -0.22 1.76
C ARG A 78 -0.28 -1.67 1.30
N GLY A 79 -0.90 -1.93 0.14
CA GLY A 79 -1.05 -3.27 -0.43
C GLY A 79 -2.27 -4.07 0.06
N TYR A 80 -3.29 -3.38 0.59
CA TYR A 80 -4.58 -4.00 0.95
C TYR A 80 -5.43 -4.28 -0.30
N ALA A 81 -5.36 -3.42 -1.30
CA ALA A 81 -6.16 -3.50 -2.52
C ALA A 81 -5.32 -3.16 -3.76
N SER A 82 -5.83 -3.51 -4.94
CA SER A 82 -5.36 -2.94 -6.21
C SER A 82 -6.36 -1.93 -6.74
N VAL A 83 -5.88 -0.91 -7.46
CA VAL A 83 -6.72 0.10 -8.10
C VAL A 83 -6.72 -0.10 -9.61
N SER A 84 -7.89 0.07 -10.24
CA SER A 84 -8.04 0.12 -11.69
C SER A 84 -9.03 1.22 -12.06
N GLN A 85 -8.93 1.74 -13.28
CA GLN A 85 -9.82 2.77 -13.81
C GLN A 85 -10.21 2.41 -15.24
N ASP A 86 -11.48 2.61 -15.57
CA ASP A 86 -11.96 2.48 -16.94
C ASP A 86 -11.29 3.50 -17.89
N MET A 87 -11.36 3.23 -19.19
CA MET A 87 -10.71 4.05 -20.21
C MET A 87 -11.21 5.51 -20.19
N GLY A 88 -10.25 6.45 -20.20
CA GLY A 88 -10.51 7.89 -20.20
C GLY A 88 -10.18 8.56 -18.87
N THR A 89 -9.95 9.88 -18.89
CA THR A 89 -9.57 10.65 -17.69
C THR A 89 -10.63 10.67 -16.59
N ASN A 90 -11.87 10.35 -16.93
CA ASN A 90 -13.03 10.37 -16.04
C ASN A 90 -13.71 9.01 -15.94
N GLY A 91 -13.00 7.92 -16.29
CA GLY A 91 -13.50 6.56 -16.15
C GLY A 91 -13.75 6.20 -14.69
N ASP A 92 -14.67 5.27 -14.46
CA ASP A 92 -14.98 4.79 -13.12
C ASP A 92 -13.76 4.10 -12.50
N ILE A 93 -13.54 4.36 -11.20
CA ILE A 93 -12.42 3.80 -10.45
C ILE A 93 -12.91 2.63 -9.60
N TYR A 94 -12.16 1.55 -9.62
CA TYR A 94 -12.44 0.31 -8.92
C TYR A 94 -11.30 -0.09 -7.99
N LEU A 95 -11.66 -0.66 -6.85
CA LEU A 95 -10.75 -1.33 -5.94
C LEU A 95 -11.03 -2.84 -5.92
N GLN A 96 -9.97 -3.63 -6.08
CA GLN A 96 -10.00 -5.09 -5.95
C GLN A 96 -9.29 -5.53 -4.67
N ASP A 97 -9.89 -6.45 -3.93
CA ASP A 97 -9.33 -6.99 -2.70
C ASP A 97 -8.16 -7.95 -2.99
N LEU A 98 -7.04 -7.74 -2.31
CA LEU A 98 -5.88 -8.62 -2.38
C LEU A 98 -5.88 -9.68 -1.26
N TRP A 99 -6.76 -9.57 -0.27
CA TRP A 99 -6.77 -10.38 0.95
C TRP A 99 -8.15 -10.95 1.31
N PRO A 100 -8.79 -11.73 0.42
CA PRO A 100 -10.18 -12.20 0.62
C PRO A 100 -10.36 -13.15 1.81
N LYS A 101 -9.28 -13.82 2.24
CA LYS A 101 -9.30 -14.79 3.33
C LYS A 101 -9.17 -14.16 4.72
N THR A 102 -8.84 -12.87 4.79
CA THR A 102 -8.59 -12.20 6.06
C THR A 102 -9.86 -11.53 6.58
N LEU A 103 -10.08 -11.65 7.89
CA LEU A 103 -11.33 -11.25 8.54
C LEU A 103 -11.24 -9.88 9.21
N THR A 104 -10.06 -9.47 9.68
CA THR A 104 -9.89 -8.20 10.41
C THR A 104 -8.80 -7.31 9.80
N TYR A 105 -8.89 -6.02 10.07
CA TYR A 105 -7.90 -5.01 9.64
C TYR A 105 -6.51 -5.30 10.21
N GLU A 106 -6.45 -5.66 11.50
CA GLU A 106 -5.21 -6.01 12.22
C GLU A 106 -4.50 -7.20 11.54
N GLN A 107 -5.23 -8.27 11.23
CA GLN A 107 -4.67 -9.46 10.60
C GLN A 107 -4.05 -9.16 9.23
N ILE A 108 -4.67 -8.28 8.42
CA ILE A 108 -4.08 -7.91 7.12
C ILE A 108 -2.84 -7.07 7.33
N SER A 109 -2.90 -6.12 8.27
CA SER A 109 -1.77 -5.24 8.58
C SER A 109 -0.55 -6.06 9.02
N ASP A 110 -0.74 -7.04 9.91
CA ASP A 110 0.32 -7.97 10.32
C ASP A 110 0.85 -8.78 9.14
N SER A 111 -0.04 -9.34 8.31
CA SER A 111 0.35 -10.14 7.14
C SER A 111 1.16 -9.35 6.11
N ILE A 112 0.85 -8.05 5.95
CA ILE A 112 1.59 -7.15 5.06
C ILE A 112 2.98 -6.85 5.63
N GLU A 113 3.08 -6.58 6.92
CA GLU A 113 4.37 -6.31 7.58
C GLU A 113 5.28 -7.54 7.59
N GLU A 114 4.73 -8.74 7.80
CA GLU A 114 5.48 -10.00 7.66
C GLU A 114 6.06 -10.16 6.24
N LYS A 115 5.25 -9.95 5.20
CA LYS A 115 5.72 -10.03 3.80
C LYS A 115 6.84 -9.02 3.49
N LYS A 116 6.79 -7.81 4.06
CA LYS A 116 7.85 -6.80 3.89
C LYS A 116 9.16 -7.24 4.54
N LYS A 117 9.07 -7.85 5.72
CA LYS A 117 10.24 -8.35 6.46
C LYS A 117 10.93 -9.49 5.71
N ASP A 118 10.15 -10.39 5.11
CA ASP A 118 10.69 -11.48 4.28
C ASP A 118 11.42 -10.94 3.04
N HIS A 119 10.85 -9.96 2.32
CA HIS A 119 11.52 -9.34 1.15
C HIS A 119 12.79 -8.54 1.52
N SER A 120 12.78 -7.80 2.64
CA SER A 120 13.93 -7.02 3.08
C SER A 120 15.13 -7.89 3.47
N SER A 121 14.88 -9.09 4.00
CA SER A 121 15.94 -10.01 4.40
C SER A 121 16.60 -10.71 3.20
N ASP A 122 15.83 -11.03 2.15
CA ASP A 122 16.34 -11.76 0.97
C ASP A 122 17.15 -10.86 0.01
N GLU A 123 16.74 -9.61 -0.23
CA GLU A 123 17.52 -8.67 -1.05
C GLU A 123 18.84 -8.25 -0.39
N SER A 124 18.84 -8.05 0.93
CA SER A 124 20.03 -7.65 1.68
C SER A 124 21.07 -8.78 1.71
N VAL A 125 20.64 -10.02 1.94
CA VAL A 125 21.53 -11.19 1.97
C VAL A 125 22.09 -11.47 0.58
N THR A 126 21.26 -11.43 -0.47
CA THR A 126 21.72 -11.64 -1.85
C THR A 126 22.69 -10.56 -2.32
N HIS A 127 22.48 -9.28 -1.97
CA HIS A 127 23.42 -8.20 -2.30
C HIS A 127 24.76 -8.33 -1.58
N LEU A 128 24.75 -8.69 -0.28
CA LEU A 128 25.98 -8.90 0.49
C LEU A 128 26.76 -10.11 -0.01
N SER A 129 26.08 -11.23 -0.28
CA SER A 129 26.70 -12.43 -0.85
C SER A 129 27.27 -12.20 -2.25
N ARG A 130 26.55 -11.47 -3.12
CA ARG A 130 27.03 -11.10 -4.45
C ARG A 130 28.28 -10.22 -4.38
N ARG A 131 28.30 -9.25 -3.46
CA ARG A 131 29.44 -8.34 -3.26
C ARG A 131 30.65 -9.06 -2.65
N ALA A 132 30.45 -10.00 -1.75
CA ALA A 132 31.53 -10.85 -1.20
C ALA A 132 32.17 -11.72 -2.30
N ASN A 133 31.35 -12.36 -3.15
CA ASN A 133 31.86 -13.17 -4.26
C ASN A 133 32.64 -12.35 -5.31
N LEU A 134 32.20 -11.12 -5.61
CA LEU A 134 32.91 -10.22 -6.52
C LEU A 134 34.28 -9.79 -5.99
N MET A 135 34.39 -9.56 -4.67
CA MET A 135 35.67 -9.22 -4.04
C MET A 135 36.64 -10.40 -4.06
N ALA A 136 36.15 -11.62 -3.78
CA ALA A 136 36.96 -12.82 -3.85
C ALA A 136 37.46 -13.11 -5.27
N SER A 137 36.60 -12.99 -6.29
CA SER A 137 37.01 -13.20 -7.68
C SER A 137 38.02 -12.16 -8.16
N LYS A 138 37.86 -10.90 -7.72
CA LYS A 138 38.78 -9.82 -8.10
C LYS A 138 40.18 -10.05 -7.51
N SER A 139 40.27 -10.46 -6.24
CA SER A 139 41.56 -10.79 -5.63
C SER A 139 42.22 -12.01 -6.29
N THR A 140 41.42 -12.98 -6.74
CA THR A 140 41.98 -14.15 -7.45
C THR A 140 42.51 -13.75 -8.83
N SER A 141 41.81 -12.88 -9.55
CA SER A 141 42.25 -12.40 -10.86
C SER A 141 43.48 -11.49 -10.79
N GLU A 142 43.60 -10.66 -9.75
CA GLU A 142 44.80 -9.83 -9.52
C GLU A 142 46.03 -10.69 -9.24
N VAL A 143 45.89 -11.71 -8.39
CA VAL A 143 46.99 -12.64 -8.08
C VAL A 143 47.41 -13.45 -9.31
N LEU A 144 46.46 -13.88 -10.14
CA LEU A 144 46.75 -14.59 -11.39
C LEU A 144 47.45 -13.69 -12.41
N ALA A 145 47.08 -12.41 -12.49
CA ALA A 145 47.73 -11.45 -13.38
C ALA A 145 49.17 -11.16 -12.93
N GLU A 146 49.42 -11.02 -11.63
CA GLU A 146 50.79 -10.85 -11.09
C GLU A 146 51.66 -12.09 -11.33
N LEU A 147 51.09 -13.30 -11.30
CA LEU A 147 51.80 -14.55 -11.60
C LEU A 147 52.14 -14.71 -13.08
N ASP A 148 51.24 -14.33 -13.99
CA ASP A 148 51.49 -14.35 -15.44
C ASP A 148 52.58 -13.34 -15.84
N GLU A 149 52.66 -12.20 -15.16
CA GLU A 149 53.71 -11.19 -15.41
C GLU A 149 55.11 -11.66 -14.99
N TRP A 150 55.19 -12.55 -13.99
CA TRP A 150 56.45 -13.16 -13.51
C TRP A 150 56.92 -14.37 -14.33
N LEU A 151 56.09 -14.93 -15.21
CA LEU A 151 56.41 -16.12 -16.01
C LEU A 151 56.98 -15.81 -17.40
N VAL A 152 57.30 -14.53 -17.69
CA VAL A 152 57.74 -14.05 -19.02
C VAL A 152 59.25 -13.78 -19.13
N GLU A 153 60.08 -14.22 -18.17
CA GLU A 153 61.56 -14.25 -18.35
C GLU A 153 62.12 -15.66 -18.60
#